data_AF-A0A967PC43-F1
#
_entry.id   AF-A0A967PC43-F1
#
_cell.length_a   1.000
_cell.length_b   1.000
_cell.length_c   1.000
_cell.angle_alpha   90.00
_cell.angle_beta   90.00
_cell.angle_gamma   90.00
#
_symmetry.space_group_name_H-M   'P 1'
#
loop_
_entity.id
_entity.type
_entity.pdbx_description
1 polymer ?
#
loop_
_entity_poly.entity_id
_entity_poly.type
_entity_poly.pdbx_seq_one_letter_code
_entity_poly.pdbx_strand_id
1 'polypeptide(L)'
;MNRYRLIGQHLFHWKPPNGWPDVAGPWQNSNSYVMRWRLANWFIDKKIGDTFAIDVLNQAPQTEQSATEIVDYWLAEIIGYTGIDEAGRTELISFMADGGDPDVLLDFPGNNSIRDRVRSLIALIQMSPEFQMK
;
A
#
# COMPACT_ATOMS: atom_id res chain seq x y z
N MET A 1 -23.52 -10.54 41.09
CA MET A 1 -24.09 -10.88 39.76
C MET A 1 -23.85 -9.71 38.82
N ASN A 2 -22.96 -9.87 37.84
CA ASN A 2 -22.35 -8.76 37.08
C ASN A 2 -23.32 -8.18 36.03
N ARG A 3 -23.71 -6.91 36.18
CA ARG A 3 -24.83 -6.23 35.52
C ARG A 3 -24.53 -5.67 34.11
N TYR A 4 -23.45 -6.09 33.46
CA TYR A 4 -23.04 -5.60 32.12
C TYR A 4 -24.03 -5.92 30.97
N ARG A 5 -25.06 -6.73 31.25
CA ARG A 5 -25.74 -7.57 30.26
C ARG A 5 -27.23 -7.20 30.03
N LEU A 6 -27.73 -6.11 30.61
CA LEU A 6 -29.15 -5.70 30.52
C LEU A 6 -29.39 -4.38 29.74
N ILE A 7 -28.54 -3.85 28.87
CA ILE A 7 -28.59 -4.09 27.41
C ILE A 7 -27.83 -2.90 26.77
N GLY A 8 -26.58 -3.09 26.32
CA GLY A 8 -26.07 -2.30 25.19
C GLY A 8 -24.98 -1.25 25.46
N GLN A 9 -23.91 -1.60 26.16
CA GLN A 9 -22.53 -1.17 25.86
C GLN A 9 -21.53 -2.25 26.33
N HIS A 10 -20.93 -2.97 25.39
CA HIS A 10 -19.89 -4.00 25.60
C HIS A 10 -18.49 -3.35 25.65
N LEU A 11 -17.46 -4.09 26.12
CA LEU A 11 -16.07 -3.69 25.85
C LEU A 11 -15.91 -3.57 24.32
N PHE A 12 -15.47 -2.40 23.83
CA PHE A 12 -15.51 -1.97 22.40
C PHE A 12 -16.90 -1.58 21.84
N HIS A 13 -17.77 -0.95 22.64
CA HIS A 13 -19.08 -0.45 22.17
C HIS A 13 -19.24 1.07 22.38
N TRP A 14 -20.03 1.70 21.50
CA TRP A 14 -20.44 3.12 21.49
C TRP A 14 -21.98 3.27 21.60
N LYS A 15 -22.54 4.18 22.44
CA LYS A 15 -24.00 4.44 22.59
C LYS A 15 -24.32 5.87 22.09
N PRO A 16 -25.53 6.14 21.56
CA PRO A 16 -25.90 7.41 20.93
C PRO A 16 -25.74 8.63 21.86
N PRO A 17 -25.73 9.88 21.31
CA PRO A 17 -26.37 10.26 20.04
C PRO A 17 -25.54 10.03 18.77
N ASN A 18 -24.25 9.65 18.86
CA ASN A 18 -23.30 9.79 17.75
C ASN A 18 -23.01 8.50 16.94
N GLY A 19 -23.52 7.33 17.34
CA GLY A 19 -23.24 6.07 16.61
C GLY A 19 -21.79 5.60 16.68
N TRP A 20 -21.36 4.84 15.68
CA TRP A 20 -19.95 4.46 15.49
C TRP A 20 -19.14 5.67 15.00
N PRO A 21 -17.83 5.74 15.29
CA PRO A 21 -17.01 6.84 14.81
C PRO A 21 -16.84 6.74 13.30
N ASP A 22 -17.25 7.78 12.60
CA ASP A 22 -16.91 8.01 11.19
C ASP A 22 -15.50 8.61 11.03
N VAL A 23 -14.60 8.36 11.99
CA VAL A 23 -13.21 8.83 11.98
C VAL A 23 -12.27 7.64 12.11
N ALA A 24 -11.12 7.69 11.44
CA ALA A 24 -10.22 6.54 11.32
C ALA A 24 -9.57 6.11 12.66
N GLY A 25 -9.31 7.05 13.58
CA GLY A 25 -8.53 6.82 14.80
C GLY A 25 -8.99 5.64 15.66
N PRO A 26 -10.28 5.53 16.04
CA PRO A 26 -10.80 4.38 16.79
C PRO A 26 -10.67 3.03 16.11
N TRP A 27 -10.48 3.01 14.78
CA TRP A 27 -10.30 1.81 13.97
C TRP A 27 -8.82 1.48 13.70
N GLN A 28 -7.89 2.34 14.13
CA GLN A 28 -6.45 2.14 14.00
C GLN A 28 -5.90 1.38 15.21
N ASN A 29 -5.50 0.15 15.00
CA ASN A 29 -4.75 -0.65 15.96
C ASN A 29 -3.73 -1.55 15.25
N SER A 30 -2.76 -2.11 15.99
CA SER A 30 -1.72 -2.94 15.38
C SER A 30 -2.29 -4.14 14.61
N ASN A 31 -3.40 -4.73 15.07
CA ASN A 31 -4.04 -5.84 14.36
C ASN A 31 -4.67 -5.38 13.03
N SER A 32 -5.31 -4.20 13.00
CA SER A 32 -5.87 -3.64 11.77
C SER A 32 -4.77 -3.32 10.77
N TYR A 33 -3.62 -2.79 11.21
CA TYR A 33 -2.45 -2.57 10.34
C TYR A 33 -1.90 -3.88 9.75
N VAL A 34 -1.71 -4.93 10.57
CA VAL A 34 -1.23 -6.23 10.08
C VAL A 34 -2.23 -6.86 9.11
N MET A 35 -3.54 -6.71 9.32
CA MET A 35 -4.54 -7.25 8.39
C MET A 35 -4.59 -6.47 7.08
N ARG A 36 -4.45 -5.13 7.11
CA ARG A 36 -4.31 -4.31 5.91
C ARG A 36 -3.06 -4.68 5.13
N TRP A 37 -1.95 -4.93 5.83
CA TRP A 37 -0.71 -5.41 5.22
C TRP A 37 -0.91 -6.74 4.49
N ARG A 38 -1.51 -7.73 5.15
CA ARG A 38 -1.84 -9.03 4.54
C ARG A 38 -2.77 -8.88 3.34
N LEU A 39 -3.73 -7.97 3.41
CA LEU A 39 -4.66 -7.70 2.33
C LEU A 39 -3.96 -7.11 1.10
N ALA A 40 -3.07 -6.13 1.29
CA ALA A 40 -2.28 -5.54 0.21
C ALA A 40 -1.43 -6.59 -0.51
N ASN A 41 -0.66 -7.39 0.25
CA ASN A 41 0.11 -8.50 -0.34
C ASN A 41 -0.78 -9.50 -1.07
N TRP A 42 -1.91 -9.87 -0.46
CA TRP A 42 -2.84 -10.81 -1.08
C TRP A 42 -3.38 -10.29 -2.41
N PHE A 43 -3.72 -9.01 -2.53
CA PHE A 43 -4.20 -8.43 -3.79
C PHE A 43 -3.13 -8.46 -4.89
N ILE A 44 -1.90 -8.12 -4.55
CA ILE A 44 -0.78 -8.09 -5.50
C ILE A 44 -0.39 -9.51 -5.95
N ASP A 45 -0.44 -10.49 -5.05
CA ASP A 45 -0.06 -11.87 -5.34
C ASP A 45 -1.22 -12.73 -5.87
N LYS A 46 -2.46 -12.22 -5.87
CA LYS A 46 -3.62 -12.99 -6.31
C LYS A 46 -3.47 -13.37 -7.78
N LYS A 47 -3.57 -14.67 -8.07
CA LYS A 47 -3.60 -15.21 -9.44
C LYS A 47 -4.96 -15.82 -9.79
N ILE A 48 -5.33 -15.75 -11.07
CA ILE A 48 -6.47 -16.43 -11.68
C ILE A 48 -5.91 -17.31 -12.80
N GLY A 49 -5.69 -18.59 -12.50
CA GLY A 49 -4.86 -19.43 -13.36
C GLY A 49 -3.39 -18.98 -13.29
N ASP A 50 -2.76 -18.79 -14.44
CA ASP A 50 -1.36 -18.36 -14.54
C ASP A 50 -1.17 -16.83 -14.59
N THR A 51 -2.26 -16.06 -14.65
CA THR A 51 -2.21 -14.59 -14.70
C THR A 51 -2.46 -13.98 -13.32
N PHE A 52 -1.82 -12.84 -13.06
CA PHE A 52 -2.14 -12.05 -11.87
C PHE A 52 -3.52 -11.40 -12.05
N ALA A 53 -4.31 -11.40 -10.98
CA ALA A 53 -5.65 -10.82 -10.96
C ALA A 53 -5.61 -9.30 -11.16
N ILE A 54 -4.55 -8.66 -10.66
CA ILE A 54 -4.27 -7.25 -10.89
C ILE A 54 -3.02 -7.18 -11.77
N ASP A 55 -3.21 -6.73 -13.01
CA ASP A 55 -2.12 -6.51 -13.94
C ASP A 55 -1.57 -5.09 -13.78
N VAL A 56 -0.77 -4.92 -12.74
CA VAL A 56 -0.06 -3.65 -12.47
C VAL A 56 0.98 -3.34 -13.53
N LEU A 57 1.56 -4.35 -14.17
CA LEU A 57 2.65 -4.13 -15.11
C LEU A 57 2.17 -3.53 -16.42
N ASN A 58 0.98 -3.91 -16.89
CA ASN A 58 0.38 -3.31 -18.08
C ASN A 58 -0.26 -1.93 -17.82
N GLN A 59 -0.31 -1.47 -16.57
CA GLN A 59 -0.76 -0.11 -16.24
C GLN A 59 0.40 0.89 -16.32
N ALA A 60 1.62 0.48 -15.99
CA ALA A 60 2.81 1.31 -16.11
C ALA A 60 3.18 1.58 -17.59
N PRO A 61 3.91 2.68 -17.87
CA PRO A 61 4.48 2.93 -19.19
C PRO A 61 5.35 1.75 -19.65
N GLN A 62 5.13 1.27 -20.87
CA GLN A 62 5.86 0.12 -21.46
C GLN A 62 7.18 0.55 -22.10
N THR A 63 7.92 1.44 -21.45
CA THR A 63 9.21 1.95 -21.93
C THR A 63 10.29 1.67 -20.88
N GLU A 64 11.55 1.76 -21.27
CA GLU A 64 12.64 1.84 -20.30
C GLU A 64 12.44 3.07 -19.41
N GLN A 65 12.57 2.88 -18.11
CA GLN A 65 12.37 3.93 -17.10
C GLN A 65 13.43 3.76 -16.00
N SER A 66 13.82 4.88 -15.37
CA SER A 66 14.68 4.83 -14.20
C SER A 66 13.92 4.39 -12.95
N ALA A 67 14.63 4.01 -11.88
CA ALA A 67 14.00 3.67 -10.60
C ALA A 67 13.19 4.87 -10.05
N THR A 68 13.76 6.08 -10.19
CA THR A 68 13.10 7.35 -9.84
C THR A 68 11.77 7.51 -10.58
N GLU A 69 11.75 7.34 -11.90
CA GLU A 69 10.56 7.52 -12.73
C GLU A 69 9.46 6.50 -12.41
N ILE A 70 9.83 5.24 -12.15
CA ILE A 70 8.88 4.19 -11.76
C ILE A 70 8.22 4.53 -10.43
N VAL A 71 9.00 4.95 -9.44
CA VAL A 71 8.47 5.31 -8.11
C VAL A 71 7.53 6.51 -8.21
N ASP A 72 7.95 7.56 -8.92
CA ASP A 72 7.14 8.76 -9.08
C ASP A 72 5.82 8.49 -9.79
N TYR A 73 5.84 7.63 -10.81
CA TYR A 73 4.63 7.20 -11.51
C TYR A 73 3.63 6.53 -10.54
N TRP A 74 4.07 5.53 -9.78
CA TRP A 74 3.16 4.80 -8.88
C TRP A 74 2.73 5.62 -7.67
N LEU A 75 3.57 6.52 -7.16
CA LEU A 75 3.17 7.46 -6.13
C LEU A 75 2.06 8.40 -6.63
N ALA A 76 2.18 8.90 -7.86
CA ALA A 76 1.16 9.75 -8.46
C ALA A 76 -0.17 9.01 -8.64
N GLU A 77 -0.14 7.75 -9.10
CA GLU A 77 -1.35 6.95 -9.33
C GLU A 77 -2.05 6.50 -8.03
N ILE A 78 -1.29 6.10 -7.00
CA ILE A 78 -1.86 5.50 -5.78
C ILE A 78 -2.19 6.57 -4.72
N ILE A 79 -1.23 7.45 -4.44
CA ILE A 79 -1.32 8.42 -3.35
C ILE A 79 -1.69 9.81 -3.89
N GLY A 80 -1.27 10.15 -5.11
CA GLY A 80 -1.33 11.50 -5.65
C GLY A 80 -0.12 12.34 -5.21
N TYR A 81 0.31 13.27 -6.06
CA TYR A 81 1.59 14.01 -6.00
C TYR A 81 1.93 14.71 -4.66
N THR A 82 0.99 14.92 -3.75
CA THR A 82 1.20 15.69 -2.51
C THR A 82 1.27 14.83 -1.25
N GLY A 83 1.24 13.50 -1.38
CA GLY A 83 0.93 12.64 -0.23
C GLY A 83 2.08 11.88 0.38
N ILE A 84 3.33 11.99 -0.08
CA ILE A 84 4.48 11.32 0.58
C ILE A 84 5.56 12.35 0.92
N ASP A 85 6.26 12.13 2.03
CA ASP A 85 7.43 12.94 2.39
C ASP A 85 8.66 12.57 1.55
N GLU A 86 9.66 13.46 1.54
CA GLU A 86 10.87 13.27 0.73
C GLU A 86 11.71 12.08 1.21
N ALA A 87 11.69 11.79 2.51
CA ALA A 87 12.41 10.68 3.11
C ALA A 87 11.82 9.33 2.65
N GLY A 88 10.51 9.13 2.78
CA GLY A 88 9.82 7.93 2.34
C GLY A 88 9.93 7.73 0.83
N ARG A 89 9.84 8.80 0.03
CA ARG A 89 10.13 8.73 -1.41
C ARG A 89 11.55 8.22 -1.68
N THR A 90 12.55 8.72 -0.96
CA THR A 90 13.95 8.30 -1.12
C THR A 90 14.14 6.82 -0.78
N GLU A 91 13.46 6.32 0.24
CA GLU A 91 13.50 4.88 0.60
C GLU A 91 12.89 4.00 -0.50
N LEU A 92 11.76 4.41 -1.09
CA LEU A 92 11.13 3.68 -2.20
C LEU A 92 12.02 3.65 -3.45
N ILE A 93 12.70 4.76 -3.75
CA ILE A 93 13.67 4.84 -4.85
C ILE A 93 14.86 3.91 -4.58
N SER A 94 15.41 3.94 -3.37
CA SER A 94 16.50 3.06 -2.98
C SER A 94 16.12 1.58 -3.08
N PHE A 95 14.89 1.25 -2.65
CA PHE A 95 14.33 -0.10 -2.82
C PHE A 95 14.26 -0.50 -4.29
N MET A 96 13.75 0.37 -5.17
CA MET A 96 13.64 0.09 -6.60
C MET A 96 14.99 -0.04 -7.32
N ALA A 97 15.97 0.78 -6.91
CA ALA A 97 17.32 0.78 -7.45
C ALA A 97 18.14 -0.45 -7.02
N ASP A 98 17.75 -1.16 -5.95
CA ASP A 98 18.39 -2.40 -5.50
C ASP A 98 19.90 -2.27 -5.27
N GLY A 99 20.31 -1.13 -4.70
CA GLY A 99 21.72 -0.77 -4.48
C GLY A 99 22.45 -0.24 -5.71
N GLY A 100 21.79 -0.11 -6.86
CA GLY A 100 22.28 0.55 -8.06
C GLY A 100 22.06 2.07 -8.07
N ASP A 101 22.43 2.70 -9.19
CA ASP A 101 22.15 4.11 -9.45
C ASP A 101 20.66 4.28 -9.82
N PRO A 102 19.89 5.10 -9.09
CA PRO A 102 18.46 5.24 -9.31
C PRO A 102 18.07 5.92 -10.63
N ASP A 103 19.00 6.64 -11.27
CA ASP A 103 18.74 7.39 -12.49
C ASP A 103 19.14 6.62 -13.77
N VAL A 104 19.71 5.43 -13.62
CA VAL A 104 20.01 4.53 -14.74
C VAL A 104 18.72 3.88 -15.24
N LEU A 105 18.57 3.82 -16.57
CA LEU A 105 17.45 3.14 -17.20
C LEU A 105 17.45 1.65 -16.88
N LEU A 106 16.31 1.18 -16.40
CA LEU A 106 16.06 -0.23 -16.11
C LEU A 106 15.32 -0.87 -17.30
N ASP A 107 15.68 -2.11 -17.64
CA ASP A 107 14.93 -2.95 -18.59
C ASP A 107 13.62 -3.44 -17.94
N PHE A 108 12.73 -2.50 -17.62
CA PHE A 108 11.46 -2.72 -16.93
C PHE A 108 10.49 -3.66 -17.68
N PRO A 109 10.31 -3.60 -19.02
CA PRO A 109 9.40 -4.51 -19.69
C PRO A 109 9.96 -5.93 -19.86
N GLY A 110 11.28 -6.08 -20.04
CA GLY A 110 11.94 -7.37 -20.33
C GLY A 110 12.39 -8.15 -19.10
N ASN A 111 12.64 -7.48 -17.96
CA ASN A 111 13.26 -8.09 -16.79
C ASN A 111 12.26 -8.53 -15.71
N ASN A 112 12.10 -9.84 -15.54
CA ASN A 112 11.19 -10.41 -14.52
C ASN A 112 11.51 -9.99 -13.08
N SER A 113 12.78 -9.79 -12.73
CA SER A 113 13.17 -9.36 -11.38
C SER A 113 12.67 -7.95 -11.07
N ILE A 114 12.85 -7.02 -12.03
CA ILE A 114 12.34 -5.65 -11.92
C ILE A 114 10.80 -5.68 -11.84
N ARG A 115 10.16 -6.48 -12.68
CA ARG A 115 8.70 -6.66 -12.69
C ARG A 115 8.14 -7.14 -11.34
N ASP A 116 8.80 -8.08 -10.69
CA ASP A 116 8.39 -8.55 -9.35
C ASP A 116 8.68 -7.52 -8.26
N ARG A 117 9.77 -6.77 -8.39
CA ARG A 117 10.09 -5.67 -7.49
C ARG A 117 9.07 -4.53 -7.58
N VAL A 118 8.55 -4.24 -8.76
CA VAL A 118 7.48 -3.23 -8.97
C VAL A 118 6.18 -3.64 -8.29
N ARG A 119 5.83 -4.92 -8.36
CA ARG A 119 4.69 -5.46 -7.59
C ARG A 119 4.89 -5.23 -6.09
N SER A 120 6.10 -5.50 -5.61
CA SER A 120 6.46 -5.32 -4.21
C SER A 120 6.47 -3.85 -3.80
N LEU A 121 6.92 -2.95 -4.67
CA LEU A 121 6.86 -1.50 -4.50
C LEU A 121 5.42 -1.03 -4.27
N ILE A 122 4.48 -1.47 -5.11
CA ILE A 122 3.06 -1.08 -4.99
C ILE A 122 2.50 -1.54 -3.64
N ALA A 123 2.86 -2.75 -3.21
CA ALA A 123 2.49 -3.24 -1.88
C ALA A 123 3.08 -2.34 -0.78
N LEU A 124 4.35 -1.95 -0.87
CA LEU A 124 5.00 -1.03 0.08
C LEU A 124 4.33 0.35 0.12
N ILE A 125 3.97 0.93 -1.02
CA ILE A 125 3.24 2.20 -1.09
C ILE A 125 1.90 2.07 -0.38
N GLN A 126 1.17 0.97 -0.57
CA GLN A 126 -0.09 0.73 0.15
C GLN A 126 0.11 0.52 1.66
N MET A 127 1.32 0.13 2.09
CA MET A 127 1.66 -0.02 3.51
C MET A 127 2.12 1.28 4.15
N SER A 128 2.34 2.35 3.37
CA SER A 128 2.88 3.61 3.87
C SER A 128 1.91 4.29 4.83
N PRO A 129 2.39 4.98 5.89
CA PRO A 129 1.51 5.70 6.82
C PRO A 129 0.58 6.68 6.12
N GLU A 130 1.04 7.34 5.07
CA GLU A 130 0.31 8.36 4.33
C GLU A 130 -0.86 7.76 3.54
N PHE A 131 -0.69 6.56 2.98
CA PHE A 131 -1.80 5.83 2.38
C PHE A 131 -2.83 5.41 3.43
N GLN A 132 -2.39 5.07 4.63
CA GLN A 132 -3.25 4.57 5.72
C GLN A 132 -4.03 5.67 6.46
N MET A 133 -3.55 6.92 6.38
CA MET A 133 -4.13 8.09 7.04
C MET A 133 -5.01 8.95 6.13
N LYS A 134 -5.12 8.59 4.85
CA LYS A 134 -6.03 9.23 3.89
C LYS A 134 -7.50 8.93 4.17
#